data_AF-A0A529NXB8-F1
#
_entry.id   AF-A0A529NXB8-F1
#
_cell.length_a   1.000
_cell.length_b   1.000
_cell.length_c   1.000
_cell.angle_alpha   90.00
_cell.angle_beta   90.00
_cell.angle_gamma   90.00
#
_symmetry.space_group_name_H-M   'P 1'
#
loop_
_entity.id
_entity.type
_entity.pdbx_description
1 polymer ?
#
loop_
_entity_poly.entity_id
_entity_poly.type
_entity_poly.pdbx_seq_one_letter_code
_entity_poly.pdbx_strand_id
1 'polypeptide(L)' 'MKSAAQMAKGLYELQLKTMHGFERLFCDETPMPVLDPGRGRTRTCQFWAHATDDRP' A
#
# COMPACT_ATOMS: atom_id res chain seq x y z
N MET A 1 -6.71 8.87 23.09
CA MET A 1 -6.36 9.44 21.76
C MET A 1 -6.52 8.32 20.73
N LYS A 2 -7.17 8.56 19.59
CA LYS A 2 -7.22 7.55 18.52
C LYS A 2 -5.84 7.40 17.90
N SER A 3 -5.42 6.17 17.61
CA SER A 3 -4.15 5.94 16.91
C SER A 3 -4.24 6.47 15.48
N ALA A 4 -3.10 6.82 14.86
CA ALA A 4 -3.07 7.25 13.46
C ALA A 4 -3.73 6.22 12.52
N ALA A 5 -3.53 4.92 12.79
CA ALA A 5 -4.19 3.83 12.06
C ALA A 5 -5.72 3.87 12.17
N GLN A 6 -6.26 4.20 13.35
CA GLN A 6 -7.70 4.31 13.54
C GLN A 6 -8.32 5.49 12.79
N MET A 7 -7.55 6.55 12.52
CA MET A 7 -8.04 7.69 11.73
C MET A 7 -8.16 7.34 10.24
N ALA A 8 -7.27 6.47 9.74
CA ALA A 8 -7.25 6.09 8.32
C ALA A 8 -8.21 4.93 7.96
N LYS A 9 -8.82 4.26 8.94
CA LYS A 9 -9.60 3.03 8.71
C LYS A 9 -10.71 3.18 7.66
N GLY A 10 -11.50 4.25 7.72
CA GLY A 10 -12.59 4.45 6.76
C GLY A 10 -12.10 4.70 5.33
N LEU A 11 -10.96 5.39 5.17
CA LEU A 11 -10.33 5.59 3.86
C LEU A 11 -9.81 4.27 3.30
N TYR A 12 -9.18 3.45 4.13
CA TYR A 12 -8.70 2.12 3.75
C TYR A 12 -9.85 1.21 3.28
N GLU A 13 -10.96 1.16 4.02
CA GLU A 13 -12.13 0.37 3.65
C GLU A 13 -12.75 0.83 2.33
N LEU A 14 -12.84 2.14 2.10
CA LEU A 14 -13.34 2.69 0.83
C LEU A 14 -12.39 2.36 -0.32
N GLN A 15 -11.09 2.54 -0.15
CA GLN A 15 -10.08 2.19 -1.14
C GLN A 15 -10.16 0.71 -1.53
N LEU A 16 -10.23 -0.19 -0.54
CA LEU A 16 -10.33 -1.63 -0.77
C LEU A 16 -11.60 -1.97 -1.55
N LYS A 17 -12.75 -1.43 -1.16
CA LYS A 17 -14.02 -1.61 -1.88
C LYS A 17 -13.94 -1.10 -3.31
N THR A 18 -13.33 0.06 -3.54
CA THR A 18 -13.17 0.66 -4.86
C THR A 18 -12.28 -0.19 -5.75
N MET A 19 -11.12 -0.63 -5.25
CA MET A 19 -10.18 -1.49 -5.99
C MET A 19 -10.82 -2.80 -6.45
N HIS A 20 -11.58 -3.46 -5.58
CA HIS A 20 -12.28 -4.71 -5.90
C HIS A 20 -13.48 -4.52 -6.84
N GLY A 21 -13.85 -3.28 -7.20
CA GLY A 21 -14.90 -2.99 -8.17
C GLY A 21 -14.43 -2.98 -9.63
N PHE A 22 -13.12 -2.96 -9.88
CA PHE A 22 -12.56 -2.98 -11.24
C PHE A 22 -12.45 -4.40 -11.78
N GLU A 23 -12.63 -4.55 -13.10
CA GLU A 23 -12.49 -5.84 -13.78
C GLU A 23 -11.04 -6.36 -13.73
N ARG A 24 -10.08 -5.44 -13.84
CA ARG A 24 -8.64 -5.73 -13.79
C ARG A 24 -7.97 -4.86 -12.75
N LEU A 25 -7.22 -5.51 -11.85
CA LEU A 25 -6.41 -4.86 -10.83
C LEU A 25 -4.99 -5.41 -10.93
N PHE A 26 -4.04 -4.51 -11.18
CA PHE A 26 -2.61 -4.83 -11.22
C PHE A 26 -2.00 -4.53 -9.85
N CYS A 27 -1.28 -5.52 -9.31
CA CYS A 27 -0.56 -5.40 -8.05
C CYS A 27 0.93 -5.53 -8.33
N ASP A 28 1.71 -4.57 -7.85
CA ASP A 28 3.17 -4.64 -7.88
C ASP A 28 3.73 -4.75 -6.45
N GLU A 29 4.63 -5.72 -6.29
CA GLU A 29 5.41 -5.95 -5.08
C GLU A 29 6.88 -5.75 -5.42
N THR A 30 7.36 -4.51 -5.29
CA THR A 30 8.76 -4.18 -5.58
C THR A 30 9.60 -4.22 -4.30
N PRO A 31 10.59 -5.12 -4.18
CA PRO A 31 11.51 -5.13 -3.05
C PRO A 31 12.33 -3.83 -3.00
N MET A 32 12.33 -3.17 -1.84
CA MET A 32 13.00 -1.89 -1.66
C MET A 32 13.82 -1.87 -0.36
N PRO A 33 15.07 -1.39 -0.39
CA PRO A 33 15.83 -1.15 0.83
C PRO A 33 15.24 0.05 1.58
N VAL A 34 14.93 -0.14 2.87
CA VAL A 34 14.52 0.94 3.79
C VAL A 34 15.47 1.04 4.97
N LEU A 35 15.52 2.21 5.60
CA LEU A 35 16.30 2.40 6.82
C LEU A 35 15.81 1.46 7.93
N ASP A 36 16.75 0.92 8.72
CA ASP A 36 16.48 0.15 9.93
C ASP A 36 16.98 0.95 11.16
N PRO A 37 16.15 1.87 11.71
CA PRO A 37 16.56 2.77 12.78
C PRO A 37 17.06 2.00 14.01
N GLY A 38 18.20 2.45 14.56
CA GLY A 38 18.86 1.80 15.70
C GLY A 38 19.86 0.71 15.33
N ARG A 39 19.87 0.22 14.07
CA ARG A 39 20.82 -0.81 13.63
C ARG A 39 21.93 -0.32 12.69
N GLY A 40 21.81 0.91 12.17
CA GLY A 40 22.81 1.50 11.26
C GLY A 40 22.93 0.74 9.93
N ARG A 41 21.87 0.05 9.50
CA ARG A 41 21.82 -0.78 8.29
C ARG A 41 20.52 -0.52 7.54
N THR A 42 20.42 -1.06 6.33
CA THR A 42 19.16 -1.17 5.59
C THR A 42 18.53 -2.53 5.83
N ARG A 43 17.20 -2.59 5.76
CA ARG A 43 16.43 -3.84 5.67
C ARG A 43 15.66 -3.88 4.36
N THR A 44 15.44 -5.07 3.80
CA THR A 44 14.55 -5.25 2.65
C THR A 44 13.10 -5.13 3.13
N CYS A 45 12.35 -4.22 2.51
CA CYS A 45 10.90 -4.11 2.62
C CYS A 45 10.29 -4.17 1.21
N GLN A 46 8.99 -3.91 1.12
CA GLN A 46 8.25 -3.93 -0.14
C GLN A 46 7.60 -2.56 -0.35
N PHE A 47 7.71 -2.03 -1.57
CA PHE A 47 6.84 -0.98 -2.07
C PHE A 47 5.64 -1.64 -2.75
N TRP A 48 4.44 -1.20 -2.40
CA TRP A 48 3.20 -1.76 -2.89
C TRP A 48 2.51 -0.74 -3.78
N ALA A 49 2.14 -1.15 -4.99
CA ALA A 49 1.31 -0.35 -5.87
C ALA A 49 0.10 -1.17 -6.34
N HIS A 50 -1.05 -0.51 -6.37
CA HIS A 50 -2.26 -1.03 -6.98
C HIS A 50 -2.67 -0.08 -8.10
N ALA A 51 -2.88 -0.60 -9.30
CA ALA A 51 -3.24 0.20 -10.46
C ALA A 51 -4.39 -0.47 -11.23
N THR A 52 -5.23 0.36 -11.82
CA THR A 52 -6.26 -0.05 -12.77
C THR A 52 -6.05 0.78 -14.03
N ASP A 53 -6.08 0.13 -15.19
CA ASP A 53 -5.93 0.79 -16.48
C ASP A 53 -6.88 0.13 -17.48
N ASP A 54 -8.00 0.80 -17.74
CA ASP A 54 -9.03 0.38 -18.68
C ASP A 54 -9.11 1.35 -19.87
N ARG A 55 -8.04 2.12 -20.13
CA ARG A 55 -7.98 3.00 -21.31
C ARG A 55 -8.04 2.16 -22.60
N PRO A 56 -8.80 2.61 -23.62
CA PRO A 56 -8.89 1.93 -24.91
C PRO A 56 -7.58 2.02 -25.73
#